data_AF-A0A7S0W244-F1
#
_entry.id   AF-A0A7S0W244-F1
#
_cell.length_a   1.000
_cell.length_b   1.000
_cell.length_c   1.000
_cell.angle_alpha   90.00
_cell.angle_beta   90.00
_cell.angle_gamma   90.00
#
_symmetry.space_group_name_H-M   'P 1'
#
loop_
_entity.id
_entity.type
_entity.pdbx_description
1 polymer ?
#
loop_
_entity_poly.entity_id
_entity_poly.type
_entity_poly.pdbx_seq_one_letter_code
_entity_poly.pdbx_strand_id
1 'polypeptide(L)'
;GSVVVKTIVSGGSAEREGSVRVGDQILSVDEHKVVGEPLSVLRGLILGSQGSFVRLTFQRKDMGEAHTFDVRLMRGSAEYLQSLTSSKTIEDEIDQLRLQLRQALSHCSQDRDELDRLRKMLQTERDQSQVRERELELMQQENARELSQLNENLRNAEGGRREAETQLHPLQQREADLAEELNRQKEKERLRKEYIEELKKRHEEDKQRLEGLFLKEQAGRREDQVARLGGENQLGKIQSELGRLRTLEQGRREREEEYKDRMQQELARLQDAVRTQDVVRSAVKEVEVKMARYTGEYLQYTQQLVPPEDALDDDNLFLA
;
A
#
# COMPACT_ATOMS: atom_id res chain seq x y z
N GLY A 1 -1.78 151.99 25.59
CA GLY A 1 -0.87 150.92 26.07
C GLY A 1 -1.09 149.67 25.23
N SER A 2 -0.07 148.84 25.06
CA SER A 2 -0.16 147.54 24.36
C SER A 2 -0.45 146.41 25.34
N VAL A 3 -1.27 145.43 24.93
CA VAL A 3 -1.54 144.24 25.75
C VAL A 3 -0.67 143.08 25.28
N VAL A 4 0.04 142.45 26.21
CA VAL A 4 1.02 141.39 25.96
C VAL A 4 0.66 140.14 26.77
N VAL A 5 0.88 138.96 26.19
CA VAL A 5 0.69 137.67 26.86
C VAL A 5 1.75 137.50 27.94
N LYS A 6 1.31 137.47 29.21
CA LYS A 6 2.22 137.28 30.35
C LYS A 6 2.39 135.81 30.74
N THR A 7 1.31 135.03 30.65
CA THR A 7 1.25 133.63 31.08
C THR A 7 0.26 132.88 30.21
N ILE A 8 0.57 131.63 29.93
CA ILE A 8 -0.34 130.70 29.25
C ILE A 8 -0.86 129.71 30.29
N VAL A 9 -2.17 129.48 30.29
CA VAL A 9 -2.82 128.54 31.22
C VAL A 9 -2.60 127.11 30.73
N SER A 10 -2.07 126.26 31.59
CA SER A 10 -1.86 124.85 31.25
C SER A 10 -3.18 124.10 31.03
N GLY A 11 -3.22 123.27 29.99
CA GLY A 11 -4.41 122.60 29.49
C GLY A 11 -5.41 123.52 28.79
N GLY A 12 -5.17 124.84 28.76
CA GLY A 12 -6.01 125.84 28.10
C GLY A 12 -5.80 125.88 26.58
N SER A 13 -6.71 126.54 25.86
CA SER A 13 -6.72 126.51 24.39
C SER A 13 -5.46 127.08 23.74
N ALA A 14 -4.87 128.13 24.32
CA ALA A 14 -3.63 128.72 23.81
C ALA A 14 -2.42 127.78 23.97
N GLU A 15 -2.37 126.96 25.02
CA GLU A 15 -1.32 125.94 25.18
C GLU A 15 -1.52 124.76 24.22
N ARG A 16 -2.77 124.30 24.06
CA ARG A 16 -3.12 123.18 23.17
C ARG A 16 -2.90 123.49 21.70
N GLU A 17 -3.13 124.74 21.31
CA GLU A 17 -2.90 125.21 19.95
C GLU A 17 -1.41 125.50 19.71
N GLY A 18 -0.66 125.89 20.75
CA GLY A 18 0.80 125.85 20.81
C GLY A 18 1.54 126.92 20.00
N SER A 19 0.83 127.75 19.23
CA SER A 19 1.45 128.81 18.42
C SER A 19 1.67 130.11 19.22
N VAL A 20 0.82 130.36 20.22
CA VAL A 20 0.90 131.52 21.12
C VAL A 20 1.99 131.32 22.17
N ARG A 21 2.79 132.36 22.43
CA ARG A 21 3.89 132.35 23.41
C ARG A 21 3.81 133.55 24.36
N VAL A 22 4.45 133.41 25.52
CA VAL A 22 4.64 134.53 26.45
C VAL A 22 5.49 135.60 25.75
N GLY A 23 5.04 136.86 25.80
CA GLY A 23 5.66 137.99 25.11
C GLY A 23 4.94 138.42 23.83
N ASP A 24 3.99 137.63 23.32
CA ASP A 24 3.20 138.01 22.13
C ASP A 24 2.25 139.17 22.43
N GLN A 25 2.17 140.15 21.53
CA GLN A 25 1.30 141.31 21.67
C GLN A 25 -0.02 141.09 20.93
N ILE A 26 -1.15 141.34 21.58
CA ILE A 26 -2.47 141.23 20.94
C ILE A 26 -2.76 142.50 20.14
N LEU A 27 -3.02 142.36 18.84
CA LEU A 27 -3.41 143.46 17.94
C LEU A 27 -4.92 143.56 17.77
N SER A 28 -5.58 142.43 17.56
CA SER A 28 -7.05 142.35 17.41
C SER A 28 -7.63 141.10 18.04
N VAL A 29 -8.88 141.24 18.51
CA VAL A 29 -9.72 140.15 18.97
C VAL A 29 -10.95 140.12 18.09
N ASP A 30 -11.14 139.00 17.40
CA ASP A 30 -12.03 138.83 16.27
C ASP A 30 -11.78 139.94 15.22
N GLU A 31 -12.77 140.80 14.98
CA GLU A 31 -12.66 141.92 14.04
C GLU A 31 -12.35 143.26 14.73
N HIS A 32 -12.18 143.25 16.06
CA HIS A 32 -11.97 144.46 16.85
C HIS A 32 -10.48 144.69 17.11
N LYS A 33 -9.95 145.84 16.67
CA LYS A 33 -8.59 146.29 17.03
C LYS A 33 -8.61 146.75 18.49
N VAL A 34 -7.74 146.15 19.30
CA VAL A 34 -7.72 146.37 20.77
C VAL A 34 -6.53 147.24 21.21
N VAL A 35 -5.80 147.80 20.25
CA VAL A 35 -4.67 148.70 20.52
C VAL A 35 -5.20 150.02 21.08
N GLY A 36 -4.93 150.28 22.37
CA GLY A 36 -5.36 151.50 23.06
C GLY A 36 -6.61 151.35 23.93
N GLU A 37 -7.32 150.22 23.81
CA GLU A 37 -8.52 149.91 24.61
C GLU A 37 -8.17 149.49 26.06
N PRO A 38 -9.08 149.69 27.03
CA PRO A 38 -8.86 149.24 28.40
C PRO A 38 -8.92 147.71 28.48
N LEU A 39 -8.11 147.15 29.39
CA LEU A 39 -7.98 145.70 29.60
C LEU A 39 -9.33 145.03 29.96
N SER A 40 -10.27 145.77 30.54
CA SER A 40 -11.62 145.30 30.87
C SER A 40 -12.42 144.88 29.63
N VAL A 41 -12.35 145.67 28.56
CA VAL A 41 -13.04 145.39 27.28
C VAL A 41 -12.40 144.17 26.62
N LEU A 42 -11.06 144.12 26.58
CA LEU A 42 -10.32 142.99 26.03
C LEU A 42 -10.63 141.68 26.76
N ARG A 43 -10.70 141.72 28.10
CA ARG A 43 -11.04 140.54 28.92
C ARG A 43 -12.44 140.00 28.60
N GLY A 44 -13.41 140.88 28.37
CA GLY A 44 -14.77 140.51 27.97
C GLY A 44 -14.81 139.82 26.61
N LEU A 45 -14.05 140.35 25.63
CA LEU A 45 -13.97 139.79 24.27
C LEU A 45 -13.24 138.44 24.22
N ILE A 46 -12.23 138.23 25.06
CA ILE A 46 -11.47 136.96 25.09
C ILE A 46 -12.24 135.86 25.81
N LEU A 47 -12.85 136.14 26.97
CA LEU A 47 -13.41 135.09 27.84
C LEU A 47 -14.71 134.47 27.31
N GLY A 48 -15.59 135.25 26.68
CA GLY A 48 -16.82 134.83 25.96
C GLY A 48 -17.60 133.63 26.53
N SER A 49 -18.41 132.98 25.68
CA SER A 49 -19.15 131.76 26.05
C SER A 49 -18.30 130.51 25.83
N GLN A 50 -18.35 129.57 26.79
CA GLN A 50 -17.69 128.28 26.70
C GLN A 50 -18.18 127.49 25.46
N GLY A 51 -17.25 126.89 24.71
CA GLY A 51 -17.50 126.18 23.46
C GLY A 51 -17.51 127.05 22.20
N SER A 52 -17.49 128.39 22.33
CA SER A 52 -17.34 129.30 21.17
C SER A 52 -15.88 129.42 20.72
N PHE A 53 -15.61 130.02 19.55
CA PHE A 53 -14.25 130.28 19.08
C PHE A 53 -13.97 131.77 19.05
N VAL A 54 -12.72 132.14 19.33
CA VAL A 54 -12.19 133.50 19.20
C VAL A 54 -11.01 133.49 18.25
N ARG A 55 -10.94 134.49 17.38
CA ARG A 55 -9.78 134.73 16.51
C ARG A 55 -8.92 135.83 17.12
N LEU A 56 -7.66 135.56 17.41
CA LEU A 56 -6.74 136.53 17.98
C LEU A 56 -5.62 136.78 16.99
N THR A 57 -5.37 138.05 16.69
CA THR A 57 -4.23 138.46 15.88
C THR A 57 -3.11 138.88 16.83
N PHE A 58 -2.01 138.16 16.79
CA PHE A 58 -0.83 138.44 17.60
C PHE A 58 0.28 139.05 16.78
N GLN A 59 1.12 139.85 17.42
CA GLN A 59 2.38 140.35 16.90
C GLN A 59 3.51 139.84 17.80
N ARG A 60 4.48 139.17 17.19
CA ARG A 60 5.73 138.76 17.84
C ARG A 60 6.88 139.59 17.27
N LYS A 61 7.77 140.06 18.14
CA LYS A 61 8.97 140.81 17.75
C LYS A 61 10.19 139.92 18.02
N ASP A 62 10.64 139.23 16.98
CA ASP A 62 11.84 138.40 17.04
C ASP A 62 12.95 139.08 16.23
N MET A 63 14.12 139.31 16.84
CA MET A 63 15.31 139.86 16.17
C MET A 63 15.09 141.16 15.36
N GLY A 64 14.17 142.02 15.81
CA GLY A 64 13.91 143.33 15.20
C GLY A 64 12.85 143.35 14.09
N GLU A 65 12.38 142.19 13.62
CA GLU A 65 11.23 142.09 12.71
C GLU A 65 9.95 141.74 13.49
N ALA A 66 8.85 142.41 13.13
CA ALA A 66 7.55 142.19 13.75
C ALA A 66 6.69 141.30 12.85
N HIS A 67 6.44 140.06 13.28
CA HIS A 67 5.57 139.12 12.57
C HIS A 67 4.18 139.10 13.17
N THR A 68 3.17 139.23 12.33
CA THR A 68 1.76 139.16 12.72
C THR A 68 1.17 137.83 12.28
N PHE A 69 0.46 137.13 13.18
CA PHE A 69 -0.21 135.87 12.89
C PHE A 69 -1.56 135.77 13.56
N ASP A 70 -2.49 135.07 12.90
CA ASP A 70 -3.85 134.86 13.40
C ASP A 70 -3.99 133.47 13.99
N VAL A 71 -4.65 133.40 15.15
CA VAL A 71 -4.88 132.17 15.89
C VAL A 71 -6.36 132.03 16.21
N ARG A 72 -6.93 130.86 15.93
CA ARG A 72 -8.31 130.53 16.31
C ARG A 72 -8.30 129.62 17.54
N LEU A 73 -8.72 130.15 18.68
CA LEU A 73 -8.78 129.41 19.94
C LEU A 73 -10.22 129.10 20.32
N MET A 74 -10.47 127.93 20.90
CA MET A 74 -11.77 127.62 21.50
C MET A 74 -11.86 128.26 22.89
N ARG A 75 -12.99 128.87 23.24
CA ARG A 75 -13.24 129.42 24.58
C ARG A 75 -13.68 128.28 25.50
N GLY A 76 -13.05 128.11 26.64
CA GLY A 76 -13.42 127.10 27.62
C GLY A 76 -12.35 126.89 28.68
N SER A 77 -12.72 126.33 29.83
CA SER A 77 -11.76 125.94 30.87
C SER A 77 -10.91 124.76 30.41
N ALA A 78 -9.70 124.62 30.96
CA ALA A 78 -8.82 123.48 30.68
C ALA A 78 -9.52 122.13 30.96
N GLU A 79 -10.32 122.07 32.03
CA GLU A 79 -11.12 120.90 32.43
C GLU A 79 -12.17 120.53 31.37
N TYR A 80 -12.88 121.51 30.80
CA TYR A 80 -13.88 121.27 29.76
C TYR A 80 -13.26 120.76 28.45
N LEU A 81 -12.09 121.29 28.11
CA LEU A 81 -11.36 120.82 26.93
C LEU A 81 -10.83 119.40 27.16
N GLN A 82 -10.49 119.04 28.39
CA GLN A 82 -10.00 117.70 28.75
C GLN A 82 -11.14 116.67 28.78
N SER A 83 -12.32 117.04 29.28
CA SER A 83 -13.50 116.18 29.25
C SER A 83 -13.92 115.84 27.81
N LEU A 84 -13.85 116.80 26.88
CA LEU A 84 -14.12 116.54 25.46
C LEU A 84 -13.14 115.53 24.83
N THR A 85 -11.86 115.56 25.22
CA THR A 85 -10.87 114.57 24.73
C THR A 85 -11.07 113.21 25.39
N SER A 86 -11.36 113.15 26.69
CA SER A 86 -11.65 111.90 27.41
C SER A 86 -12.94 111.25 26.93
N SER A 87 -13.97 112.02 26.60
CA SER A 87 -15.22 111.47 26.04
C SER A 87 -14.98 110.80 24.69
N LYS A 88 -14.17 111.41 23.82
CA LYS A 88 -13.80 110.79 22.52
C LYS A 88 -13.02 109.49 22.70
N THR A 89 -12.06 109.43 23.62
CA THR A 89 -11.31 108.20 23.87
C THR A 89 -12.19 107.09 24.45
N ILE A 90 -13.14 107.43 25.33
CA ILE A 90 -14.12 106.47 25.86
C ILE A 90 -15.04 105.95 24.74
N GLU A 91 -15.47 106.81 23.82
CA GLU A 91 -16.25 106.39 22.64
C GLU A 91 -15.46 105.39 21.77
N ASP A 92 -14.18 105.67 21.49
CA ASP A 92 -13.31 104.76 20.73
C ASP A 92 -13.12 103.42 21.45
N GLU A 93 -12.93 103.42 22.78
CA GLU A 93 -12.82 102.20 23.60
C GLU A 93 -14.12 101.39 23.58
N ILE A 94 -15.28 102.05 23.68
CA ILE A 94 -16.59 101.39 23.59
C ILE A 94 -16.75 100.71 22.23
N ASP A 95 -16.36 101.37 21.14
CA ASP A 95 -16.47 100.80 19.80
C ASP A 95 -15.49 99.63 19.58
N GLN A 96 -14.28 99.71 20.14
CA GLN A 96 -13.35 98.56 20.16
C GLN A 96 -13.92 97.38 20.94
N LEU A 97 -14.48 97.60 22.14
CA LEU A 97 -15.09 96.54 22.94
C LEU A 97 -16.30 95.91 22.25
N ARG A 98 -17.13 96.72 21.56
CA ARG A 98 -18.24 96.21 20.75
C ARG A 98 -17.78 95.34 19.59
N LEU A 99 -16.68 95.71 18.93
CA LEU A 99 -16.10 94.91 17.86
C LEU A 99 -15.60 93.56 18.38
N GLN A 100 -14.87 93.57 19.51
CA GLN A 100 -14.41 92.35 20.17
C GLN A 100 -15.57 91.45 20.59
N LEU A 101 -16.64 92.02 21.15
CA LEU A 101 -17.83 91.26 21.53
C LEU A 101 -18.49 90.61 20.30
N ARG A 102 -18.62 91.32 19.18
CA ARG A 102 -19.13 90.74 17.93
C ARG A 102 -18.28 89.58 17.44
N GLN A 103 -16.96 89.72 17.47
CA GLN A 103 -16.03 88.66 17.07
C GLN A 103 -16.17 87.43 17.99
N ALA A 104 -16.20 87.64 19.31
CA ALA A 104 -16.39 86.57 20.28
C ALA A 104 -17.73 85.84 20.09
N LEU A 105 -18.83 86.58 19.88
CA LEU A 105 -20.13 85.98 19.59
C LEU A 105 -20.13 85.20 18.27
N SER A 106 -19.44 85.69 17.24
CA SER A 106 -19.25 84.96 15.98
C SER A 106 -18.50 83.65 16.19
N HIS A 107 -17.44 83.65 17.01
CA HIS A 107 -16.70 82.42 17.35
C HIS A 107 -17.57 81.44 18.14
N CYS A 108 -18.28 81.89 19.18
CA CYS A 108 -19.18 81.02 19.92
C CYS A 108 -20.29 80.43 19.05
N SER A 109 -20.77 81.17 18.04
CA SER A 109 -21.73 80.65 17.07
C SER A 109 -21.12 79.55 16.19
N GLN A 110 -19.89 79.75 15.70
CA GLN A 110 -19.18 78.75 14.89
C GLN A 110 -18.90 77.48 15.70
N ASP A 111 -18.41 77.62 16.93
CA ASP A 111 -18.14 76.49 17.82
C ASP A 111 -19.42 75.71 18.13
N ARG A 112 -20.55 76.40 18.29
CA ARG A 112 -21.84 75.76 18.50
C ARG A 112 -22.27 74.94 17.28
N ASP A 113 -22.12 75.50 16.07
CA ASP A 113 -22.44 74.78 14.83
C ASP A 113 -21.53 73.56 14.64
N GLU A 114 -20.24 73.68 14.99
CA GLU A 114 -19.29 72.58 14.94
C GLU A 114 -19.62 71.48 15.95
N LEU A 115 -19.98 71.85 17.20
CA LEU A 115 -20.45 70.89 18.19
C LEU A 115 -21.72 70.15 17.75
N ASP A 116 -22.66 70.84 17.11
CA ASP A 116 -23.87 70.21 16.59
C ASP A 116 -23.56 69.26 15.41
N ARG A 117 -22.57 69.58 14.57
CA ARG A 117 -22.06 68.65 13.53
C ARG A 117 -21.40 67.43 14.16
N LEU A 118 -20.51 67.61 15.15
CA LEU A 118 -19.83 66.51 15.84
C LEU A 118 -20.83 65.59 16.56
N ARG A 119 -21.85 66.16 17.21
CA ARG A 119 -22.94 65.39 17.82
C ARG A 119 -23.69 64.52 16.80
N LYS A 120 -24.02 65.09 15.63
CA LYS A 120 -24.68 64.33 14.56
C LYS A 120 -23.80 63.18 14.06
N MET A 121 -22.50 63.42 13.86
CA MET A 121 -21.56 62.37 13.43
C MET A 121 -21.43 61.25 14.47
N LEU A 122 -21.31 61.60 15.75
CA LEU A 122 -21.29 60.62 16.85
C LEU A 122 -22.58 59.80 16.93
N GLN A 123 -23.74 60.44 16.72
CA GLN A 123 -25.02 59.75 16.69
C GLN A 123 -25.08 58.75 15.52
N THR A 124 -24.66 59.16 14.33
CA THR A 124 -24.64 58.25 13.16
C THR A 124 -23.68 57.07 13.35
N GLU A 125 -22.48 57.29 13.91
CA GLU A 125 -21.55 56.19 14.21
C GLU A 125 -22.10 55.24 15.27
N ARG A 126 -22.78 55.77 16.30
CA ARG A 126 -23.43 54.96 17.31
C ARG A 126 -24.53 54.08 16.71
N ASP A 127 -25.37 54.65 15.85
CA ASP A 127 -26.44 53.91 15.17
C ASP A 127 -25.86 52.85 14.23
N GLN A 128 -24.81 53.17 13.47
CA GLN A 128 -24.10 52.20 12.62
C GLN A 128 -23.41 51.10 13.44
N SER A 129 -22.84 51.43 14.60
CA SER A 129 -22.25 50.43 15.50
C SER A 129 -23.31 49.46 16.02
N GLN A 130 -24.50 49.96 16.38
CA GLN A 130 -25.60 49.11 16.84
C GLN A 130 -26.12 48.19 15.74
N VAL A 131 -26.18 48.67 14.49
CA VAL A 131 -26.55 47.83 13.34
C VAL A 131 -25.52 46.72 13.15
N ARG A 132 -24.22 47.05 13.13
CA ARG A 132 -23.13 46.08 13.01
C ARG A 132 -23.15 45.04 14.13
N GLU A 133 -23.43 45.46 15.37
CA GLU A 133 -23.53 44.56 16.52
C GLU A 133 -24.69 43.56 16.35
N ARG A 134 -25.87 44.03 15.91
CA ARG A 134 -27.01 43.16 15.62
C ARG A 134 -26.75 42.19 14.48
N GLU A 135 -26.07 42.62 13.42
CA GLU A 135 -25.68 41.76 12.30
C GLU A 135 -24.72 40.65 12.77
N LEU A 136 -23.74 40.99 13.61
CA LEU A 136 -22.83 40.02 14.21
C LEU A 136 -23.56 39.02 15.11
N GLU A 137 -24.51 39.47 15.94
CA GLU A 137 -25.33 38.60 16.77
C GLU A 137 -26.17 37.62 15.93
N LEU A 138 -26.79 38.09 14.85
CA LEU A 138 -27.56 37.24 13.94
C LEU A 138 -26.66 36.21 13.26
N MET A 139 -25.50 36.62 12.74
CA MET A 139 -24.53 35.71 12.13
C MET A 139 -24.04 34.67 13.15
N GLN A 140 -23.77 35.06 14.39
CA GLN A 140 -23.36 34.13 15.45
C GLN A 140 -24.47 33.13 15.78
N GLN A 141 -25.73 33.56 15.80
CA GLN A 141 -26.87 32.66 16.01
C GLN A 141 -27.03 31.66 14.85
N GLU A 142 -26.88 32.10 13.60
CA GLU A 142 -26.93 31.23 12.43
C GLU A 142 -25.79 30.20 12.45
N ASN A 143 -24.56 30.64 12.67
CA ASN A 143 -23.41 29.75 12.81
C ASN A 143 -23.59 28.74 13.95
N ALA A 144 -24.15 29.16 15.09
CA ALA A 144 -24.44 28.26 16.21
C ALA A 144 -25.50 27.20 15.84
N ARG A 145 -26.51 27.57 15.06
CA ARG A 145 -27.53 26.62 14.55
C ARG A 145 -26.91 25.62 13.58
N GLU A 146 -26.10 26.08 12.63
CA GLU A 146 -25.41 25.20 11.67
C GLU A 146 -24.47 24.22 12.38
N LEU A 147 -23.70 24.69 13.37
CA LEU A 147 -22.86 23.82 14.19
C LEU A 147 -23.69 22.79 14.96
N SER A 148 -24.85 23.16 15.49
CA SER A 148 -25.75 22.21 16.17
C SER A 148 -26.26 21.15 15.20
N GLN A 149 -26.68 21.54 13.98
CA GLN A 149 -27.16 20.62 12.95
C GLN A 149 -26.05 19.67 12.48
N LEU A 150 -24.84 20.18 12.24
CA LEU A 150 -23.69 19.36 11.85
C LEU A 150 -23.32 18.35 12.95
N ASN A 151 -23.35 18.76 14.21
CA ASN A 151 -23.10 17.86 15.34
C ASN A 151 -24.17 16.76 15.47
N GLU A 152 -25.44 17.09 15.22
CA GLU A 152 -26.52 16.10 15.19
C GLU A 152 -26.34 15.10 14.05
N ASN A 153 -26.03 15.60 12.84
CA ASN A 153 -25.73 14.75 11.69
C ASN A 153 -24.53 13.84 11.94
N LEU A 154 -23.47 14.35 12.59
CA LEU A 154 -22.30 13.56 12.97
C LEU A 154 -22.68 12.45 13.94
N ARG A 155 -23.48 12.75 14.99
CA ARG A 155 -23.96 11.74 15.94
C ARG A 155 -24.80 10.66 15.26
N ASN A 156 -25.69 11.05 14.35
CA ASN A 156 -26.52 10.11 13.60
C ASN A 156 -25.67 9.21 12.69
N ALA A 157 -24.66 9.78 12.01
CA ALA A 157 -23.72 9.02 11.19
C ALA A 157 -22.86 8.07 12.03
N GLU A 158 -22.39 8.50 13.20
CA GLU A 158 -21.66 7.64 14.13
C GLU A 158 -22.53 6.51 14.68
N GLY A 159 -23.80 6.79 14.99
CA GLY A 159 -24.79 5.79 15.37
C GLY A 159 -24.98 4.74 14.27
N GLY A 160 -25.23 5.18 13.04
CA GLY A 160 -25.36 4.29 11.88
C GLY A 160 -24.09 3.46 11.63
N ARG A 161 -22.90 4.05 11.81
CA ARG A 161 -21.63 3.31 11.71
C ARG A 161 -21.54 2.20 12.77
N ARG A 162 -21.87 2.49 14.03
CA ARG A 162 -21.84 1.49 15.12
C ARG A 162 -22.86 0.38 14.91
N GLU A 163 -24.06 0.71 14.41
CA GLU A 163 -25.07 -0.28 14.06
C GLU A 163 -24.59 -1.19 12.92
N ALA A 164 -24.00 -0.61 11.87
CA ALA A 164 -23.41 -1.37 10.77
C ALA A 164 -22.25 -2.27 11.24
N GLU A 165 -21.36 -1.78 12.11
CA GLU A 165 -20.29 -2.57 12.72
C GLU A 165 -20.85 -3.74 13.57
N THR A 166 -21.90 -3.48 14.34
CA THR A 166 -22.58 -4.51 15.14
C THR A 166 -23.24 -5.57 14.26
N GLN A 167 -23.81 -5.17 13.11
CA GLN A 167 -24.37 -6.09 12.12
C GLN A 167 -23.30 -6.85 11.32
N LEU A 168 -22.13 -6.26 11.11
CA LEU A 168 -21.03 -6.86 10.37
C LEU A 168 -20.34 -7.98 11.17
N HIS A 169 -20.20 -7.80 12.49
CA HIS A 169 -19.54 -8.78 13.36
C HIS A 169 -20.10 -10.23 13.25
N PRO A 170 -21.43 -10.49 13.33
CA PRO A 170 -21.95 -11.85 13.17
C PRO A 170 -21.77 -12.40 11.75
N LEU A 171 -21.74 -11.54 10.72
CA LEU A 171 -21.45 -11.97 9.36
C LEU A 171 -19.99 -12.41 9.20
N GLN A 172 -19.05 -11.67 9.82
CA GLN A 172 -17.64 -12.05 9.85
C GLN A 172 -17.41 -13.36 10.61
N GLN A 173 -18.11 -13.56 11.73
CA GLN A 173 -18.08 -14.83 12.45
C GLN A 173 -18.59 -15.98 11.58
N ARG A 174 -19.73 -15.79 10.91
CA ARG A 174 -20.29 -16.78 9.99
C ARG A 174 -19.35 -17.09 8.81
N GLU A 175 -18.66 -16.08 8.27
CA GLU A 175 -17.65 -16.27 7.22
C GLU A 175 -16.48 -17.11 7.74
N ALA A 176 -15.99 -16.85 8.95
CA ALA A 176 -14.94 -17.63 9.58
C ALA A 176 -15.37 -19.10 9.80
N ASP A 177 -16.58 -19.33 10.31
CA ASP A 177 -17.13 -20.67 10.52
C ASP A 177 -17.24 -21.44 9.19
N LEU A 178 -17.74 -20.79 8.13
CA LEU A 178 -17.81 -21.39 6.80
C LEU A 178 -16.42 -21.69 6.21
N ALA A 179 -15.44 -20.84 6.46
CA ALA A 179 -14.06 -21.07 6.04
C ALA A 179 -13.44 -22.26 6.76
N GLU A 180 -13.67 -22.41 8.08
CA GLU A 180 -13.26 -23.59 8.83
C GLU A 180 -13.94 -24.85 8.30
N GLU A 181 -15.25 -24.82 8.04
CA GLU A 181 -15.99 -25.96 7.52
C GLU A 181 -15.50 -26.38 6.14
N LEU A 182 -15.22 -25.40 5.26
CA LEU A 182 -14.61 -25.65 3.95
C LEU A 182 -13.23 -26.31 4.07
N ASN A 183 -12.40 -25.87 5.02
CA ASN A 183 -11.09 -26.48 5.27
C ASN A 183 -11.23 -27.92 5.79
N ARG A 184 -12.17 -28.18 6.70
CA ARG A 184 -12.48 -29.55 7.16
C ARG A 184 -12.95 -30.45 6.01
N GLN A 185 -13.73 -29.92 5.07
CA GLN A 185 -14.14 -30.67 3.87
C GLN A 185 -12.95 -30.96 2.95
N LYS A 186 -12.09 -29.98 2.68
CA LYS A 186 -10.87 -30.17 1.88
C LYS A 186 -9.94 -31.23 2.48
N GLU A 187 -9.79 -31.24 3.80
CA GLU A 187 -8.99 -32.24 4.49
C GLU A 187 -9.61 -33.65 4.38
N LYS A 188 -10.94 -33.77 4.56
CA LYS A 188 -11.65 -35.03 4.32
C LYS A 188 -11.47 -35.53 2.88
N GLU A 189 -11.52 -34.64 1.90
CA GLU A 189 -11.25 -35.00 0.50
C GLU A 189 -9.80 -35.41 0.26
N ARG A 190 -8.83 -34.73 0.90
CA ARG A 190 -7.41 -35.11 0.84
C ARG A 190 -7.22 -36.54 1.37
N LEU A 191 -7.75 -36.83 2.56
CA LEU A 191 -7.68 -38.17 3.17
C LEU A 191 -8.39 -39.23 2.32
N ARG A 192 -9.53 -38.90 1.70
CA ARG A 192 -10.22 -39.81 0.76
C ARG A 192 -9.36 -40.12 -0.46
N LYS A 193 -8.67 -39.13 -1.02
CA LYS A 193 -7.75 -39.31 -2.15
C LYS A 193 -6.56 -40.20 -1.76
N GLU A 194 -5.93 -39.92 -0.63
CA GLU A 194 -4.83 -40.73 -0.07
C GLU A 194 -5.28 -42.19 0.14
N TYR A 195 -6.46 -42.41 0.73
CA TYR A 195 -7.01 -43.75 0.92
C TYR A 195 -7.28 -44.49 -0.41
N ILE A 196 -7.81 -43.80 -1.43
CA ILE A 196 -8.02 -44.37 -2.76
C ILE A 196 -6.67 -44.73 -3.42
N GLU A 197 -5.66 -43.89 -3.26
CA GLU A 197 -4.31 -44.15 -3.79
C GLU A 197 -3.66 -45.36 -3.10
N GLU A 198 -3.79 -45.49 -1.77
CA GLU A 198 -3.34 -46.67 -1.03
C GLU A 198 -4.05 -47.96 -1.48
N LEU A 199 -5.37 -47.90 -1.68
CA LEU A 199 -6.13 -49.06 -2.19
C LEU A 199 -5.68 -49.44 -3.61
N LYS A 200 -5.48 -48.45 -4.49
CA LYS A 200 -4.96 -48.71 -5.85
C LYS A 200 -3.57 -49.35 -5.81
N LYS A 201 -2.69 -48.87 -4.93
CA LYS A 201 -1.36 -49.44 -4.75
C LYS A 201 -1.43 -50.90 -4.29
N ARG A 202 -2.25 -51.22 -3.28
CA ARG A 202 -2.46 -52.61 -2.83
C ARG A 202 -3.02 -53.50 -3.94
N HIS A 203 -4.01 -53.01 -4.70
CA HIS A 203 -4.55 -53.75 -5.83
C HIS A 203 -3.50 -54.03 -6.92
N GLU A 204 -2.64 -53.07 -7.22
CA GLU A 204 -1.56 -53.25 -8.20
C GLU A 204 -0.50 -54.23 -7.68
N GLU A 205 -0.13 -54.18 -6.40
CA GLU A 205 0.76 -55.15 -5.76
C GLU A 205 0.18 -56.57 -5.79
N ASP A 206 -1.11 -56.73 -5.47
CA ASP A 206 -1.80 -58.03 -5.54
C ASP A 206 -1.90 -58.55 -6.97
N LYS A 207 -2.18 -57.66 -7.93
CA LYS A 207 -2.20 -57.99 -9.36
C LYS A 207 -0.82 -58.47 -9.82
N GLN A 208 0.25 -57.75 -9.50
CA GLN A 208 1.62 -58.16 -9.83
C GLN A 208 2.01 -59.48 -9.17
N ARG A 209 1.57 -59.70 -7.92
CA ARG A 209 1.78 -60.97 -7.21
C ARG A 209 1.08 -62.13 -7.93
N LEU A 210 -0.18 -61.96 -8.34
CA LEU A 210 -0.94 -62.97 -9.08
C LEU A 210 -0.33 -63.23 -10.47
N GLU A 211 0.05 -62.20 -11.20
CA GLU A 211 0.76 -62.32 -12.49
C GLU A 211 2.09 -63.09 -12.32
N GLY A 212 2.85 -62.80 -11.26
CA GLY A 212 4.07 -63.51 -10.93
C GLY A 212 3.84 -64.98 -10.59
N LEU A 213 2.78 -65.30 -9.83
CA LEU A 213 2.38 -66.69 -9.55
C LEU A 213 1.97 -67.43 -10.82
N PHE A 214 1.18 -66.78 -11.69
CA PHE A 214 0.75 -67.34 -12.96
C PHE A 214 1.93 -67.65 -13.89
N LEU A 215 2.91 -66.73 -13.98
CA LEU A 215 4.14 -66.96 -14.74
C LEU A 215 4.96 -68.12 -14.18
N LYS A 216 5.10 -68.22 -12.85
CA LYS A 216 5.78 -69.35 -12.19
C LYS A 216 5.06 -70.67 -12.47
N GLU A 217 3.73 -70.69 -12.44
CA GLU A 217 2.95 -71.88 -12.75
C GLU A 217 3.12 -72.29 -14.22
N GLN A 218 3.10 -71.33 -15.16
CA GLN A 218 3.39 -71.63 -16.57
C GLN A 218 4.80 -72.16 -16.78
N ALA A 219 5.80 -71.59 -16.10
CA ALA A 219 7.18 -72.08 -16.14
C ALA A 219 7.25 -73.51 -15.60
N GLY A 220 6.64 -73.79 -14.44
CA GLY A 220 6.56 -75.13 -13.87
C GLY A 220 5.88 -76.14 -14.81
N ARG A 221 4.77 -75.77 -15.45
CA ARG A 221 4.11 -76.63 -16.46
C ARG A 221 5.01 -76.91 -17.68
N ARG A 222 5.79 -75.93 -18.13
CA ARG A 222 6.76 -76.12 -19.22
C ARG A 222 7.91 -77.02 -18.80
N GLU A 223 8.45 -76.85 -17.59
CA GLU A 223 9.48 -77.72 -17.02
C GLU A 223 8.98 -79.15 -16.87
N ASP A 224 7.76 -79.35 -16.34
CA ASP A 224 7.11 -80.65 -16.26
C ASP A 224 6.92 -81.29 -17.64
N GLN A 225 6.53 -80.51 -18.65
CA GLN A 225 6.40 -80.99 -20.02
C GLN A 225 7.75 -81.42 -20.61
N VAL A 226 8.81 -80.62 -20.38
CA VAL A 226 10.18 -80.97 -20.80
C VAL A 226 10.66 -82.22 -20.06
N ALA A 227 10.38 -82.36 -18.76
CA ALA A 227 10.72 -83.54 -17.97
C ALA A 227 9.98 -84.79 -18.46
N ARG A 228 8.68 -84.67 -18.79
CA ARG A 228 7.89 -85.76 -19.39
C ARG A 228 8.46 -86.19 -20.74
N LEU A 229 8.70 -85.24 -21.65
CA LEU A 229 9.31 -85.55 -22.96
C LEU A 229 10.71 -86.15 -22.81
N GLY A 230 11.50 -85.68 -21.83
CA GLY A 230 12.79 -86.26 -21.47
C GLY A 230 12.67 -87.71 -21.00
N GLY A 231 11.72 -87.99 -20.12
CA GLY A 231 11.40 -89.34 -19.65
C GLY A 231 10.89 -90.26 -20.76
N GLU A 232 9.99 -89.78 -21.62
CA GLU A 232 9.50 -90.52 -22.79
C GLU A 232 10.64 -90.86 -23.77
N ASN A 233 11.55 -89.93 -24.02
CA ASN A 233 12.74 -90.17 -24.84
C ASN A 233 13.66 -91.23 -24.21
N GLN A 234 13.88 -91.19 -22.90
CA GLN A 234 14.66 -92.22 -22.18
C GLN A 234 13.96 -93.59 -22.25
N LEU A 235 12.65 -93.62 -22.05
CA LEU A 235 11.85 -94.84 -22.15
C LEU A 235 11.90 -95.41 -23.57
N GLY A 236 11.84 -94.57 -24.59
CA GLY A 236 12.04 -94.96 -25.99
C GLY A 236 13.43 -95.55 -26.25
N LYS A 237 14.49 -94.97 -25.67
CA LYS A 237 15.86 -95.55 -25.72
C LYS A 237 15.89 -96.93 -25.08
N ILE A 238 15.37 -97.06 -23.87
CA ILE A 238 15.31 -98.35 -23.16
C ILE A 238 14.50 -99.38 -23.95
N GLN A 239 13.36 -98.99 -24.54
CA GLN A 239 12.55 -99.88 -25.38
C GLN A 239 13.32 -100.33 -26.64
N SER A 240 14.06 -99.42 -27.29
CA SER A 240 14.89 -99.77 -28.45
C SER A 240 16.04 -100.71 -28.06
N GLU A 241 16.67 -100.49 -26.90
CA GLU A 241 17.71 -101.38 -26.36
C GLU A 241 17.14 -102.74 -25.98
N LEU A 242 15.96 -102.79 -25.35
CA LEU A 242 15.24 -104.03 -25.07
C LEU A 242 14.87 -104.76 -26.36
N GLY A 243 14.44 -104.05 -27.41
CA GLY A 243 14.21 -104.63 -28.73
C GLY A 243 15.50 -105.22 -29.33
N ARG A 244 16.62 -104.52 -29.19
CA ARG A 244 17.94 -105.01 -29.60
C ARG A 244 18.37 -106.24 -28.79
N LEU A 245 18.12 -106.26 -27.49
CA LEU A 245 18.42 -107.42 -26.63
C LEU A 245 17.53 -108.61 -26.98
N ARG A 246 16.23 -108.41 -27.25
CA ARG A 246 15.32 -109.47 -27.69
C ARG A 246 15.75 -110.08 -29.02
N THR A 247 16.15 -109.27 -29.99
CA THR A 247 16.67 -109.78 -31.28
C THR A 247 17.98 -110.54 -31.10
N LEU A 248 18.87 -110.08 -30.22
CA LEU A 248 20.08 -110.82 -29.85
C LEU A 248 19.76 -112.14 -29.13
N GLU A 249 18.82 -112.16 -28.19
CA GLU A 249 18.35 -113.37 -27.51
C GLU A 249 17.69 -114.35 -28.47
N GLN A 250 16.86 -113.86 -29.39
CA GLN A 250 16.24 -114.68 -30.43
C GLN A 250 17.32 -115.29 -31.33
N GLY A 251 18.26 -114.49 -31.81
CA GLY A 251 19.40 -115.01 -32.59
C GLY A 251 20.32 -115.94 -31.78
N ARG A 252 20.35 -115.84 -30.45
CA ARG A 252 21.02 -116.80 -29.56
C ARG A 252 20.23 -118.10 -29.46
N ARG A 253 18.90 -118.03 -29.31
CA ARG A 253 18.00 -119.19 -29.26
C ARG A 253 18.00 -119.95 -30.58
N GLU A 254 17.93 -119.26 -31.71
CA GLU A 254 18.03 -119.86 -33.05
C GLU A 254 19.36 -120.60 -33.21
N ARG A 255 20.47 -119.98 -32.79
CA ARG A 255 21.78 -120.67 -32.76
C ARG A 255 21.78 -121.87 -31.82
N GLU A 256 21.21 -121.75 -30.62
CA GLU A 256 21.08 -122.88 -29.68
C GLU A 256 20.22 -124.02 -30.26
N GLU A 257 19.14 -123.71 -30.99
CA GLU A 257 18.32 -124.68 -31.71
C GLU A 257 19.10 -125.31 -32.87
N GLU A 258 19.80 -124.53 -33.69
CA GLU A 258 20.68 -125.07 -34.73
C GLU A 258 21.75 -126.00 -34.13
N TYR A 259 22.35 -125.65 -32.99
CA TYR A 259 23.29 -126.52 -32.28
C TYR A 259 22.62 -127.79 -31.75
N LYS A 260 21.40 -127.69 -31.21
CA LYS A 260 20.62 -128.86 -30.77
C LYS A 260 20.27 -129.77 -31.95
N ASP A 261 19.84 -129.21 -33.07
CA ASP A 261 19.51 -129.96 -34.28
C ASP A 261 20.74 -130.65 -34.86
N ARG A 262 21.89 -129.95 -34.93
CA ARG A 262 23.17 -130.57 -35.31
C ARG A 262 23.56 -131.70 -34.36
N MET A 263 23.44 -131.48 -33.05
CA MET A 263 23.67 -132.52 -32.04
C MET A 263 22.73 -133.71 -32.21
N GLN A 264 21.45 -133.49 -32.49
CA GLN A 264 20.47 -134.55 -32.73
C GLN A 264 20.77 -135.31 -34.03
N GLN A 265 21.18 -134.61 -35.09
CA GLN A 265 21.60 -135.24 -36.34
C GLN A 265 22.83 -136.11 -36.16
N GLU A 266 23.84 -135.64 -35.41
CA GLU A 266 25.01 -136.45 -35.06
C GLU A 266 24.64 -137.64 -34.17
N LEU A 267 23.72 -137.46 -33.21
CA LEU A 267 23.23 -138.53 -32.36
C LEU A 267 22.43 -139.58 -33.16
N ALA A 268 21.64 -139.15 -34.14
CA ALA A 268 20.95 -140.03 -35.08
C ALA A 268 21.93 -140.80 -35.98
N ARG A 269 22.97 -140.14 -36.50
CA ARG A 269 24.07 -140.79 -37.25
C ARG A 269 24.76 -141.86 -36.40
N LEU A 270 25.04 -141.56 -35.13
CA LEU A 270 25.62 -142.53 -34.20
C LEU A 270 24.67 -143.69 -33.90
N GLN A 271 23.37 -143.44 -33.76
CA GLN A 271 22.38 -144.50 -33.58
C GLN A 271 22.26 -145.41 -34.81
N ASP A 272 22.31 -144.86 -36.02
CA ASP A 272 22.33 -145.65 -37.25
C ASP A 272 23.66 -146.41 -37.43
N ALA A 273 24.79 -145.83 -37.00
CA ALA A 273 26.07 -146.54 -36.90
C ALA A 273 26.00 -147.73 -35.92
N VAL A 274 25.33 -147.56 -34.77
CA VAL A 274 25.10 -148.66 -33.82
C VAL A 274 24.16 -149.71 -34.39
N ARG A 275 23.09 -149.32 -35.07
CA ARG A 275 22.17 -150.28 -35.74
C ARG A 275 22.87 -151.07 -36.83
N THR A 276 23.69 -150.42 -37.65
CA THR A 276 24.50 -151.12 -38.67
C THR A 276 25.51 -152.06 -38.02
N GLN A 277 26.13 -151.65 -36.91
CA GLN A 277 26.98 -152.53 -36.11
C GLN A 277 26.20 -153.75 -35.56
N ASP A 278 24.96 -153.56 -35.10
CA ASP A 278 24.11 -154.65 -34.62
C ASP A 278 23.66 -155.60 -35.75
N VAL A 279 23.37 -155.08 -36.94
CA VAL A 279 23.10 -155.89 -38.14
C VAL A 279 24.32 -156.72 -38.52
N VAL A 280 25.52 -156.11 -38.50
CA VAL A 280 26.79 -156.83 -38.72
C VAL A 280 27.00 -157.89 -37.66
N ARG A 281 26.77 -157.58 -36.37
CA ARG A 281 26.86 -158.56 -35.27
C ARG A 281 25.87 -159.72 -35.43
N SER A 282 24.65 -159.44 -35.86
CA SER A 282 23.63 -160.47 -36.08
C SER A 282 23.98 -161.37 -37.27
N ALA A 283 24.51 -160.79 -38.35
CA ALA A 283 25.03 -161.53 -39.49
C ALA A 283 26.25 -162.40 -39.10
N VAL A 284 27.17 -161.88 -38.29
CA VAL A 284 28.29 -162.64 -37.73
C VAL A 284 27.78 -163.81 -36.87
N LYS A 285 26.79 -163.58 -36.00
CA LYS A 285 26.16 -164.66 -35.21
C LYS A 285 25.46 -165.69 -36.08
N GLU A 286 24.83 -165.30 -37.18
CA GLU A 286 24.22 -166.26 -38.13
C GLU A 286 25.27 -167.12 -38.83
N VAL A 287 26.42 -166.53 -39.18
CA VAL A 287 27.57 -167.27 -39.72
C VAL A 287 28.15 -168.21 -38.66
N GLU A 288 28.28 -167.77 -37.40
CA GLU A 288 28.73 -168.60 -36.28
C GLU A 288 27.78 -169.77 -36.02
N VAL A 289 26.46 -169.57 -36.08
CA VAL A 289 25.47 -170.65 -35.90
C VAL A 289 25.47 -171.63 -37.08
N LYS A 290 25.69 -171.15 -38.31
CA LYS A 290 25.86 -172.02 -39.48
C LYS A 290 27.16 -172.82 -39.42
N MET A 291 28.25 -172.20 -38.97
CA MET A 291 29.54 -172.86 -38.70
C MET A 291 29.38 -173.91 -37.60
N ALA A 292 28.68 -173.58 -36.50
CA ALA A 292 28.43 -174.48 -35.37
C ALA A 292 27.60 -175.72 -35.77
N ARG A 293 26.60 -175.57 -36.66
CA ARG A 293 25.85 -176.71 -37.22
C ARG A 293 26.71 -177.59 -38.12
N TYR A 294 27.61 -177.01 -38.91
CA TYR A 294 28.55 -177.77 -39.75
C TYR A 294 29.61 -178.50 -38.90
N THR A 295 30.08 -177.91 -37.80
CA THR A 295 31.04 -178.57 -36.90
C THR A 295 30.39 -179.60 -35.97
N GLY A 296 29.08 -179.51 -35.71
CA GLY A 296 28.36 -180.49 -34.88
C GLY A 296 28.15 -181.85 -35.54
N GLU A 297 27.98 -181.89 -36.88
CA GLU A 297 27.79 -183.14 -37.63
C GLU A 297 29.12 -183.81 -38.05
N TYR A 298 30.25 -183.11 -37.99
CA TYR A 298 31.55 -183.64 -38.42
C TYR A 298 32.43 -184.21 -37.29
N LEU A 299 32.15 -183.89 -36.03
CA LEU A 299 33.04 -184.21 -34.90
C LEU A 299 32.69 -185.47 -34.10
N GLN A 300 31.70 -186.25 -34.53
CA GLN A 300 31.45 -187.59 -33.98
C GLN A 300 32.18 -188.72 -34.75
N TYR A 301 32.91 -188.40 -35.82
CA TYR A 301 33.49 -189.43 -36.68
C TYR A 301 34.99 -189.68 -36.54
N THR A 302 35.81 -188.77 -36.01
CA THR A 302 37.26 -189.03 -36.04
C THR A 302 38.03 -188.35 -34.91
N GLN A 303 38.60 -189.19 -34.05
CA GLN A 303 40.01 -189.08 -33.65
C GLN A 303 40.84 -188.61 -34.86
N GLN A 304 41.19 -187.33 -34.99
CA GLN A 304 42.18 -186.80 -35.95
C GLN A 304 42.48 -185.30 -35.73
N LEU A 305 43.78 -185.00 -35.64
CA LEU A 305 44.51 -183.79 -36.08
C LEU A 305 44.08 -182.39 -35.60
N VAL A 306 44.91 -181.76 -34.75
CA VAL A 306 45.02 -180.29 -34.59
C VAL A 306 46.50 -179.89 -34.35
N PRO A 307 47.08 -178.99 -35.17
CA PRO A 307 48.49 -178.59 -35.12
C PRO A 307 48.73 -177.20 -34.47
N PRO A 308 50.02 -176.85 -34.26
CA PRO A 308 50.50 -175.57 -33.70
C PRO A 308 51.10 -174.63 -34.77
N GLU A 309 51.64 -173.49 -34.32
CA GLU A 309 52.69 -172.64 -34.98
C GLU A 309 52.23 -171.87 -36.25
N ASP A 310 52.77 -170.71 -36.65
CA ASP A 310 53.62 -169.66 -36.07
C ASP A 310 53.65 -168.51 -37.12
N ALA A 311 54.08 -167.33 -36.65
CA ALA A 311 54.91 -166.34 -37.36
C ALA A 311 54.32 -165.26 -38.32
N LEU A 312 55.03 -164.11 -38.23
CA LEU A 312 55.21 -162.98 -39.17
C LEU A 312 54.10 -161.92 -39.18
N ASP A 313 54.34 -160.63 -39.39
CA ASP A 313 55.46 -159.69 -39.17
C ASP A 313 54.88 -158.30 -39.54
N ASP A 314 55.56 -157.24 -39.11
CA ASP A 314 55.71 -155.95 -39.80
C ASP A 314 54.54 -154.97 -40.01
N ASP A 315 54.71 -153.84 -39.31
CA ASP A 315 54.88 -152.49 -39.87
C ASP A 315 53.71 -151.67 -40.46
N ASN A 316 53.68 -150.45 -39.91
CA ASN A 316 53.78 -149.16 -40.62
C ASN A 316 52.56 -148.26 -40.82
N LEU A 317 52.89 -146.97 -40.64
CA LEU A 317 52.31 -145.76 -41.24
C LEU A 317 50.88 -145.36 -40.80
N PHE A 318 50.43 -144.12 -40.73
CA PHE A 318 50.94 -142.72 -40.68
C PHE A 318 49.69 -141.84 -40.95
N LEU A 319 49.78 -140.54 -40.62
CA LEU A 319 48.89 -139.42 -41.04
C LEU A 319 47.59 -139.25 -40.22
N ALA A 320 47.20 -138.07 -39.74
CA ALA A 320 47.79 -136.72 -39.70
C ALA A 320 47.06 -135.90 -38.62
#